data_AF-A0A0T2Z4P0-F1
#
_entry.id   AF-A0A0T2Z4P0-F1
#
_cell.length_a   1.000
_cell.length_b   1.000
_cell.length_c   1.000
_cell.angle_alpha   90.00
_cell.angle_beta   90.00
_cell.angle_gamma   90.00
#
_symmetry.space_group_name_H-M   'P 1'
#
loop_
_entity.id
_entity.type
_entity.pdbx_description
1 polymer ?
#
loop_
_entity_poly.entity_id
_entity_poly.type
_entity_poly.pdbx_seq_one_letter_code
_entity_poly.pdbx_strand_id
1 'polypeptide(L)'
;MQPGDIIGFCAAFLTTASFIPQAWLTFRSRDVSGISLGMYSAFTLGVALWLVYGLTLGAWPVVVANTITLALALSILLMKLRYGRGPQR
;
A
#
# COMPACT_ATOMS: atom_id res chain seq x y z
N MET A 1 9.09 13.79 23.38
CA MET A 1 8.17 12.87 22.68
C MET A 1 7.03 12.58 23.62
N GLN A 2 5.81 12.96 23.26
CA GLN A 2 4.64 12.55 24.01
C GLN A 2 4.38 11.05 23.78
N PRO A 3 3.77 10.31 24.72
CA PRO A 3 3.49 8.88 24.54
C PRO A 3 2.73 8.55 23.25
N GLY A 4 1.88 9.47 22.77
CA GLY A 4 1.17 9.35 21.50
C GLY A 4 2.07 9.31 20.26
N ASP A 5 3.25 9.93 20.32
CA ASP A 5 4.19 9.97 19.19
C ASP A 5 4.73 8.56 18.89
N ILE A 6 5.07 7.79 19.93
CA ILE A 6 5.61 6.44 19.80
C ILE A 6 4.55 5.50 19.20
N ILE A 7 3.31 5.60 19.67
CA ILE A 7 2.20 4.80 19.14
C ILE A 7 1.95 5.16 17.67
N GLY A 8 1.96 6.45 17.33
CA GLY A 8 1.82 6.92 15.96
C GLY A 8 2.93 6.40 15.03
N PHE A 9 4.18 6.45 15.48
CA PHE A 9 5.31 5.89 14.72
C PHE A 9 5.20 4.38 14.55
N CYS A 10 4.89 3.62 15.60
CA CYS A 10 4.70 2.18 15.50
C CYS A 10 3.53 1.83 14.57
N ALA A 11 2.42 2.55 14.65
CA ALA A 11 1.27 2.35 13.77
C ALA A 11 1.64 2.61 12.30
N ALA A 12 2.28 3.75 12.00
CA ALA A 12 2.72 4.09 10.65
C ALA A 12 3.75 3.09 10.11
N PHE A 13 4.71 2.66 10.94
CA PHE A 13 5.71 1.68 10.58
C PHE A 13 5.09 0.31 10.28
N LEU A 14 4.29 -0.23 11.20
CA LEU A 14 3.70 -1.56 11.06
C LEU A 14 2.75 -1.63 9.86
N THR A 15 1.91 -0.60 9.68
CA THR A 15 0.99 -0.55 8.54
C THR A 15 1.74 -0.49 7.21
N THR A 16 2.74 0.40 7.08
CA THR A 16 3.53 0.51 5.85
C THR A 16 4.37 -0.74 5.59
N ALA A 17 5.06 -1.25 6.60
CA ALA A 17 5.95 -2.41 6.49
C ALA A 17 5.19 -3.70 6.17
N SER A 18 3.91 -3.82 6.57
CA SER A 18 3.08 -5.00 6.26
C SER A 18 2.89 -5.24 4.76
N PHE A 19 3.03 -4.20 3.92
CA PHE A 19 2.96 -4.34 2.46
C PHE A 19 4.24 -4.92 1.84
N ILE A 20 5.37 -4.85 2.55
CA ILE A 20 6.66 -5.33 2.02
C ILE A 20 6.67 -6.86 1.83
N PRO A 21 6.28 -7.69 2.81
CA PRO A 21 6.19 -9.14 2.62
C PRO A 21 5.26 -9.52 1.46
N GLN A 22 4.11 -8.84 1.34
CA GLN A 22 3.16 -9.12 0.28
C GLN A 22 3.71 -8.72 -1.10
N ALA A 23 4.35 -7.55 -1.22
CA ALA A 23 5.01 -7.13 -2.45
C ALA A 23 6.11 -8.11 -2.83
N TRP A 24 6.98 -8.48 -1.90
CA TRP A 24 8.07 -9.43 -2.12
C TRP A 24 7.56 -10.80 -2.57
N LEU A 25 6.54 -11.34 -1.90
CA LEU A 25 5.93 -12.61 -2.28
C LEU A 25 5.38 -12.54 -3.70
N THR A 26 4.64 -11.46 -4.02
CA THR A 26 4.08 -11.24 -5.35
C THR A 26 5.17 -11.17 -6.41
N PHE A 27 6.26 -10.43 -6.16
CA PHE A 27 7.41 -10.33 -7.06
C PHE A 27 8.12 -11.67 -7.28
N ARG A 28 8.28 -12.46 -6.22
CA ARG A 28 9.00 -13.74 -6.25
C ARG A 28 8.19 -14.85 -6.90
N SER A 29 6.93 -15.03 -6.50
CA SER A 29 6.07 -16.11 -7.01
C SER A 29 5.45 -15.77 -8.37
N ARG A 30 5.23 -14.49 -8.66
CA ARG A 30 4.37 -14.00 -9.75
C ARG A 30 2.94 -14.56 -9.70
N ASP A 31 2.56 -15.19 -8.59
CA ASP A 31 1.21 -15.67 -8.36
C ASP A 31 0.39 -14.55 -7.72
N VAL A 32 -0.58 -14.08 -8.49
CA VAL A 32 -1.51 -13.00 -8.11
C VAL A 32 -2.94 -13.53 -8.00
N SER A 33 -3.16 -14.85 -8.02
CA SER A 33 -4.49 -15.48 -8.01
C SER A 33 -5.31 -15.07 -6.77
N GLY A 34 -4.69 -15.10 -5.58
CA GLY A 34 -5.30 -14.71 -4.31
C GLY A 34 -5.48 -13.20 -4.10
N ILE A 35 -4.99 -12.35 -5.00
CA ILE A 35 -5.08 -10.89 -4.86
C ILE A 35 -6.35 -10.40 -5.55
N SER A 36 -7.29 -9.84 -4.78
CA SER A 36 -8.50 -9.22 -5.33
C SER A 36 -8.17 -7.90 -6.04
N LEU A 37 -8.50 -7.81 -7.33
CA LEU A 37 -8.28 -6.61 -8.14
C LEU A 37 -9.10 -5.42 -7.63
N GLY A 38 -10.37 -5.65 -7.26
CA GLY A 38 -11.26 -4.60 -6.76
C GLY A 38 -10.77 -4.02 -5.44
N MET A 39 -10.38 -4.89 -4.50
CA MET A 39 -9.86 -4.46 -3.20
C MET A 39 -8.58 -3.64 -3.36
N TYR A 40 -7.60 -4.13 -4.12
CA TYR A 40 -6.35 -3.39 -4.32
C TYR A 40 -6.53 -2.10 -5.11
N SER A 41 -7.46 -2.04 -6.06
CA SER A 41 -7.76 -0.80 -6.80
C SER A 41 -8.36 0.26 -5.87
N ALA A 42 -9.38 -0.11 -5.08
CA ALA A 42 -10.00 0.78 -4.11
C ALA A 42 -9.01 1.23 -3.03
N PHE A 43 -8.18 0.32 -2.52
CA PHE A 43 -7.14 0.63 -1.55
C PHE A 43 -6.11 1.62 -2.11
N THR A 44 -5.58 1.35 -3.31
CA THR A 44 -4.59 2.22 -3.96
C THR A 44 -5.14 3.62 -4.20
N LEU A 45 -6.40 3.73 -4.66
CA LEU A 45 -7.07 5.02 -4.81
C LEU A 45 -7.25 5.73 -3.46
N GLY A 46 -7.70 5.01 -2.43
CA GLY A 46 -7.86 5.55 -1.08
C GLY A 46 -6.56 6.11 -0.52
N VAL A 47 -5.44 5.41 -0.66
CA VAL A 47 -4.11 5.87 -0.23
C VAL A 47 -3.67 7.10 -1.02
N ALA A 48 -3.94 7.16 -2.32
CA ALA A 48 -3.66 8.35 -3.13
C ALA A 48 -4.46 9.58 -2.65
N LEU A 49 -5.74 9.39 -2.32
CA LEU A 49 -6.56 10.46 -1.75
C LEU A 49 -6.08 10.89 -0.36
N TRP A 50 -5.66 9.94 0.49
CA TRP A 50 -5.04 10.23 1.79
C TRP A 50 -3.72 10.98 1.68
N LEU A 51 -2.91 10.69 0.65
CA LEU A 51 -1.69 11.45 0.37
C LEU A 51 -2.02 12.90 0.01
N VAL A 52 -2.98 13.13 -0.90
CA VAL A 52 -3.44 14.48 -1.27
C VAL A 52 -3.97 15.20 -0.03
N TYR A 53 -4.79 14.54 0.78
CA TYR A 53 -5.31 15.10 2.03
C TYR A 53 -4.20 15.44 3.04
N GLY A 54 -3.20 14.57 3.20
CA GLY A 54 -2.05 14.85 4.06
C GLY A 54 -1.25 16.07 3.61
N LEU A 55 -1.08 16.24 2.28
CA LEU A 55 -0.43 17.40 1.69
C LEU A 55 -1.22 18.69 1.95
N THR A 56 -2.55 18.68 1.80
CA THR A 56 -3.38 19.87 2.06
C THR A 56 -3.36 20.30 3.53
N LEU A 57 -3.16 19.36 4.45
CA LEU A 57 -3.02 19.63 5.89
C LEU A 57 -1.58 19.93 6.35
N GLY A 58 -0.57 19.78 5.48
CA GLY A 58 0.84 19.85 5.89
C GLY A 58 1.27 18.74 6.88
N ALA A 59 0.53 17.63 6.93
CA ALA A 59 0.74 16.53 7.86
C ALA A 59 1.84 15.57 7.36
N TRP A 60 3.10 15.99 7.48
CA TRP A 60 4.27 15.24 6.96
C TRP A 60 4.33 13.75 7.33
N PRO A 61 4.01 13.32 8.57
CA PRO A 61 3.98 11.88 8.88
C PRO A 61 2.97 11.09 8.03
N VAL A 62 1.80 11.67 7.76
CA VAL A 62 0.76 11.08 6.90
C VAL A 62 1.23 11.04 5.45
N VAL A 63 1.88 12.12 4.98
CA VAL A 63 2.43 12.22 3.63
C VAL A 63 3.48 11.15 3.38
N VAL A 64 4.46 11.01 4.28
CA VAL A 64 5.54 10.02 4.15
C VAL A 64 4.98 8.60 4.16
N ALA A 65 4.11 8.27 5.12
CA ALA A 65 3.53 6.93 5.23
C ALA A 65 2.70 6.54 3.99
N ASN A 66 1.84 7.44 3.50
CA ASN A 66 1.02 7.17 2.33
C ASN A 66 1.84 7.14 1.04
N THR A 67 2.92 7.91 0.92
CA THR A 67 3.82 7.86 -0.25
C THR A 67 4.45 6.47 -0.38
N ILE A 68 5.01 5.92 0.69
CA ILE A 68 5.64 4.59 0.69
C ILE A 68 4.59 3.52 0.42
N THR A 69 3.45 3.59 1.11
CA THR A 69 2.34 2.64 0.93
C THR A 69 1.82 2.68 -0.51
N LEU A 70 1.67 3.85 -1.12
CA LEU A 70 1.18 4.01 -2.49
C LEU A 70 2.13 3.35 -3.49
N ALA A 71 3.44 3.53 -3.33
CA ALA A 71 4.45 2.92 -4.20
C ALA A 71 4.38 1.38 -4.14
N LEU A 72 4.27 0.81 -2.93
CA LEU A 72 4.12 -0.64 -2.74
C LEU A 72 2.79 -1.15 -3.30
N ALA A 73 1.68 -0.48 -3.01
CA ALA A 73 0.35 -0.85 -3.49
C ALA A 73 0.26 -0.82 -5.02
N LEU A 74 0.79 0.23 -5.66
CA LEU A 74 0.88 0.33 -7.12
C LEU A 74 1.70 -0.81 -7.70
N SER A 75 2.83 -1.17 -7.09
CA SER A 75 3.66 -2.28 -7.58
C SER A 75 2.89 -3.60 -7.62
N ILE A 76 2.12 -3.90 -6.56
CA ILE A 76 1.29 -5.11 -6.46
C ILE A 76 0.13 -5.05 -7.45
N LEU A 77 -0.55 -3.92 -7.55
CA LEU A 77 -1.67 -3.73 -8.47
C LEU A 77 -1.23 -3.89 -9.92
N LEU A 78 -0.09 -3.34 -10.31
CA LEU A 78 0.48 -3.50 -11.65
C LEU A 78 0.83 -4.96 -11.94
N MET A 79 1.37 -5.69 -10.96
CA MET A 79 1.58 -7.13 -11.10
C MET A 79 0.26 -7.88 -11.29
N LYS A 80 -0.79 -7.56 -10.51
CA LYS A 80 -2.11 -8.18 -10.69
C LYS A 80 -2.68 -7.91 -12.07
N LEU A 81 -2.56 -6.69 -12.59
CA LEU A 81 -3.01 -6.33 -13.93
C LEU A 81 -2.21 -7.01 -15.05
N ARG A 82 -0.92 -7.27 -14.84
CA ARG A 82 -0.03 -7.94 -15.80
C ARG A 82 -0.24 -9.46 -15.83
N TYR A 83 -0.27 -10.10 -14.67
CA TYR A 83 -0.29 -11.56 -14.54
C TYR A 83 -1.70 -12.14 -14.33
N GLY A 84 -2.67 -11.34 -13.89
CA GLY A 84 -4.04 -11.77 -13.61
C GLY A 84 -4.97 -11.79 -14.83
N ARG A 85 -4.49 -11.43 -16.02
CA ARG A 85 -5.27 -11.44 -17.29
C ARG A 85 -5.25 -12.78 -18.03
N GLY A 86 -4.58 -13.81 -17.49
CA GLY A 86 -4.71 -15.18 -17.99
C GLY A 86 -6.08 -15.78 -17.62
N PRO A 87 -6.61 -16.77 -18.36
CA PRO A 87 -7.89 -17.39 -18.02
C PRO A 87 -7.81 -17.92 -16.59
N GLN A 88 -8.64 -17.36 -15.70
CA GLN A 88 -8.96 -17.98 -14.42
C GLN A 88 -9.68 -19.29 -14.77
N ARG A 89 -8.93 -20.40 -14.75
CA ARG A 89 -9.53 -21.74 -14.76
C ARG A 89 -10.14 -22.01 -13.40
#